data_AF-A0A7Y1YBX2-F1
#
_entry.id   AF-A0A7Y1YBX2-F1
#
_cell.length_a   1.000
_cell.length_b   1.000
_cell.length_c   1.000
_cell.angle_alpha   90.00
_cell.angle_beta   90.00
_cell.angle_gamma   90.00
#
_symmetry.space_group_name_H-M   'P 1'
#
loop_
_entity.id
_entity.type
_entity.pdbx_description
1 polymer ?
#
loop_
_entity_poly.entity_id
_entity_poly.type
_entity_poly.pdbx_seq_one_letter_code
_entity_poly.pdbx_strand_id
1 'polypeptide(L)'
;MAARGILITITSLIAFVGTGFLLLYTNVGKRLAFLITGAATFGWMVIGSMLFVVYAPRGIRPTSLEGLNAFQMRVPAIALTVGSAILFVMFVLALDRYESETE
;
A
#
# COMPACT_ATOMS: atom_id res chain seq x y z
N MET A 1 21.88 4.36 -14.10
CA MET A 1 21.77 4.18 -12.63
C MET A 1 20.33 4.04 -12.14
N ALA A 2 19.37 4.87 -12.60
CA ALA A 2 17.97 4.80 -12.18
C ALA A 2 17.29 3.43 -12.42
N ALA A 3 17.51 2.80 -13.59
CA ALA A 3 16.91 1.50 -13.92
C ALA A 3 17.26 0.39 -12.91
N ARG A 4 18.50 0.37 -12.40
CA ARG A 4 18.94 -0.61 -11.39
C ARG A 4 18.24 -0.38 -10.05
N GLY A 5 18.07 0.87 -9.64
CA GLY A 5 17.34 1.22 -8.41
C GLY A 5 15.87 0.79 -8.49
N ILE A 6 15.20 1.10 -9.61
CA ILE A 6 13.80 0.70 -9.84
C ILE A 6 13.66 -0.83 -9.79
N LEU A 7 14.56 -1.56 -10.46
CA LEU A 7 14.56 -3.03 -10.46
C LEU A 7 14.68 -3.57 -9.04
N ILE A 8 15.64 -3.09 -8.25
CA ILE A 8 15.85 -3.53 -6.87
C ILE A 8 14.62 -3.25 -6.00
N THR A 9 14.01 -2.07 -6.15
CA THR A 9 12.79 -1.72 -5.39
C THR A 9 11.63 -2.66 -5.74
N ILE A 10 11.40 -2.93 -7.02
CA ILE A 10 10.34 -3.84 -7.46
C ILE A 10 10.61 -5.25 -6.96
N THR A 11 11.83 -5.78 -7.13
CA THR A 11 12.18 -7.12 -6.66
C THR A 11 12.04 -7.23 -5.14
N SER A 12 12.46 -6.21 -4.39
CA SER A 12 12.30 -6.16 -2.93
C SER A 12 10.84 -6.15 -2.52
N LEU A 13 9.99 -5.39 -3.22
CA LEU A 13 8.56 -5.33 -2.94
C LEU A 13 7.88 -6.69 -3.21
N ILE A 14 8.21 -7.32 -4.34
CA ILE A 14 7.71 -8.66 -4.70
C ILE A 14 8.17 -9.68 -3.66
N ALA A 15 9.44 -9.66 -3.26
CA ALA A 15 9.97 -10.57 -2.25
C ALA A 15 9.25 -10.37 -0.90
N PHE A 16 9.06 -9.12 -0.47
CA PHE A 16 8.43 -8.80 0.81
C PHE A 16 6.95 -9.22 0.85
N VAL A 17 6.14 -8.74 -0.09
CA VAL A 17 4.69 -9.07 -0.15
C VAL A 17 4.48 -10.54 -0.50
N GLY A 18 5.28 -11.07 -1.43
CA GLY A 18 5.21 -12.46 -1.87
C GLY A 18 5.54 -13.44 -0.75
N THR A 19 6.53 -13.13 0.10
CA THR A 19 6.85 -13.99 1.25
C THR A 19 5.68 -14.04 2.23
N GLY A 20 5.06 -12.90 2.54
CA GLY A 20 3.85 -12.86 3.38
C GLY A 20 2.71 -13.70 2.80
N PHE A 21 2.46 -13.57 1.49
CA PHE A 21 1.47 -14.39 0.80
C PHE A 21 1.77 -15.89 0.88
N LEU A 22 3.02 -16.30 0.61
CA LEU A 22 3.41 -17.72 0.62
C LEU A 22 3.26 -18.35 2.01
N LEU A 23 3.59 -17.62 3.08
CA LEU A 23 3.38 -18.09 4.45
C LEU A 23 1.91 -18.28 4.79
N LEU A 24 1.05 -17.34 4.38
CA LEU A 24 -0.39 -17.46 4.59
C LEU A 24 -0.97 -18.57 3.70
N TYR A 25 -0.49 -18.71 2.47
CA TYR A 25 -0.95 -19.70 1.51
C TYR A 25 -0.86 -21.12 2.07
N THR A 26 0.24 -21.45 2.74
CA THR A 26 0.45 -22.78 3.33
C THR A 26 -0.40 -23.04 4.58
N ASN A 27 -0.87 -21.99 5.26
CA ASN A 27 -1.56 -22.11 6.54
C ASN A 27 -3.08 -22.03 6.42
N VAL A 28 -3.59 -21.10 5.60
CA VAL A 28 -5.02 -20.78 5.52
C VAL A 28 -5.62 -21.01 4.12
N GLY A 29 -4.80 -21.47 3.17
CA GLY A 29 -5.21 -21.75 1.80
C GLY A 29 -5.24 -20.53 0.88
N LYS A 30 -5.30 -20.79 -0.44
CA LYS A 30 -5.12 -19.80 -1.51
C LYS A 30 -6.00 -18.55 -1.39
N ARG A 31 -7.30 -18.74 -1.24
CA ARG A 31 -8.29 -17.63 -1.30
C ARG A 31 -8.13 -16.72 -0.09
N LEU A 32 -8.15 -17.29 1.11
CA LEU A 32 -8.03 -16.55 2.36
C LEU A 32 -6.65 -15.86 2.47
N ALA A 33 -5.57 -16.54 2.05
CA ALA A 33 -4.24 -15.95 2.02
C ALA A 33 -4.15 -14.71 1.12
N PHE A 34 -4.81 -14.73 -0.04
CA PHE A 34 -4.85 -13.58 -0.95
C PHE A 34 -5.58 -12.40 -0.31
N LEU A 35 -6.74 -12.65 0.32
CA LEU A 35 -7.54 -11.60 0.95
C LEU A 35 -6.79 -10.94 2.13
N ILE A 36 -6.19 -11.76 3.01
CA ILE A 36 -5.42 -11.27 4.15
C ILE A 36 -4.18 -10.48 3.69
N THR A 37 -3.43 -11.00 2.71
CA THR A 37 -2.24 -10.30 2.21
C THR A 37 -2.60 -8.97 1.55
N GLY A 38 -3.69 -8.93 0.79
CA GLY A 38 -4.21 -7.70 0.20
C GLY A 38 -4.62 -6.67 1.25
N ALA A 39 -5.41 -7.09 2.25
CA ALA A 39 -5.81 -6.23 3.37
C ALA A 39 -4.58 -5.67 4.12
N ALA A 40 -3.59 -6.52 4.43
CA ALA A 40 -2.37 -6.10 5.10
C ALA A 40 -1.56 -5.10 4.26
N THR A 41 -1.41 -5.36 2.96
CA THR A 41 -0.65 -4.50 2.05
C THR A 41 -1.28 -3.13 1.91
N PHE A 42 -2.60 -3.07 1.65
CA PHE A 42 -3.29 -1.79 1.50
C PHE A 42 -3.44 -1.06 2.82
N GLY A 43 -3.66 -1.77 3.94
CA GLY A 43 -3.65 -1.17 5.28
C GLY A 43 -2.30 -0.52 5.61
N TRP A 44 -1.19 -1.19 5.26
CA TRP A 44 0.14 -0.60 5.38
C TRP A 44 0.32 0.64 4.50
N MET A 45 -0.15 0.60 3.25
CA MET A 45 -0.09 1.77 2.36
C MET A 45 -0.94 2.95 2.85
N VAL A 46 -2.11 2.71 3.43
CA VAL A 46 -2.95 3.77 4.03
C VAL A 46 -2.18 4.48 5.13
N ILE A 47 -1.67 3.72 6.11
CA ILE A 47 -0.92 4.29 7.23
C ILE A 47 0.33 5.01 6.71
N GLY A 48 1.09 4.36 5.83
CA GLY A 48 2.32 4.92 5.27
C GLY A 48 2.10 6.21 4.50
N SER A 49 1.08 6.26 3.63
CA SER A 49 0.76 7.47 2.84
C SER A 49 0.14 8.58 3.68
N MET A 50 -0.68 8.23 4.68
CA MET A 50 -1.26 9.20 5.59
C MET A 50 -0.21 9.96 6.40
N LEU A 51 0.92 9.31 6.74
CA LEU A 51 2.05 10.02 7.34
C LEU A 51 2.58 11.15 6.46
N PHE A 52 2.58 11.00 5.12
CA PHE A 52 2.98 12.06 4.18
C PHE A 52 1.89 13.09 3.93
N VAL A 53 0.63 12.77 4.25
CA VAL A 53 -0.46 13.75 4.28
C VAL A 53 -0.34 14.63 5.52
N VAL A 54 -0.02 14.07 6.68
CA VAL A 54 0.09 14.83 7.95
C VAL A 54 1.43 15.55 8.03
N TYR A 55 2.53 14.82 7.83
CA TYR A 55 3.89 15.33 7.82
C TYR A 55 4.32 15.64 6.39
N ALA A 56 4.79 16.87 6.15
CA ALA A 56 5.21 17.29 4.82
C ALA A 56 6.27 16.33 4.23
N PRO A 57 6.20 16.02 2.92
CA PRO A 57 7.15 15.12 2.28
C PRO A 57 8.59 15.61 2.46
N ARG A 58 9.45 14.73 2.98
CA ARG A 58 10.88 15.02 3.19
C ARG A 58 11.68 14.45 2.02
N GLY A 59 12.76 15.13 1.64
CA GLY A 59 13.69 14.64 0.60
C GLY A 59 13.33 15.03 -0.84
N ILE A 60 12.30 15.85 -1.05
CA ILE A 60 12.04 16.47 -2.35
C ILE A 60 12.95 17.69 -2.51
N ARG A 61 13.53 17.87 -3.71
CA ARG A 61 14.40 19.01 -4.02
C ARG A 61 13.60 20.32 -3.87
N PRO A 62 14.13 21.36 -3.19
CA PRO A 62 13.40 22.62 -3.01
C PRO A 62 12.93 23.26 -4.31
N THR A 63 13.74 23.18 -5.37
CA THR A 63 13.40 23.68 -6.71
C THR A 63 12.19 22.99 -7.34
N SER A 64 11.85 21.78 -6.89
CA SER A 64 10.67 21.04 -7.38
C SER A 64 9.39 21.41 -6.63
N LEU A 65 9.49 22.18 -5.55
CA LEU A 65 8.37 22.62 -4.72
C LEU A 65 8.09 24.12 -4.86
N GLU A 66 8.92 24.84 -5.61
CA GLU A 66 8.83 26.28 -5.81
C GLU A 66 7.50 26.64 -6.51
N GLY A 67 6.73 27.55 -5.92
CA GLY A 67 5.42 27.97 -6.42
C GLY A 67 4.24 27.07 -6.06
N LEU A 68 4.45 25.94 -5.37
CA LEU A 68 3.34 25.08 -4.91
C LEU A 68 2.85 25.50 -3.51
N ASN A 69 1.53 25.58 -3.35
CA ASN A 69 0.93 25.72 -2.02
C ASN A 69 1.09 24.42 -1.21
N ALA A 70 1.09 24.52 0.12
CA ALA A 70 1.12 23.42 1.08
C ALA A 70 0.13 22.29 0.77
N PHE A 71 -1.06 22.62 0.27
CA PHE A 71 -2.05 21.62 -0.14
C PHE A 71 -1.64 20.89 -1.42
N GLN A 72 -1.19 21.62 -2.45
CA GLN A 72 -0.80 21.05 -3.75
C GLN A 72 0.37 20.06 -3.61
N MET A 73 1.32 20.35 -2.71
CA MET A 73 2.44 19.44 -2.41
C MET A 73 1.99 18.09 -1.82
N ARG A 74 0.80 18.03 -1.21
CA ARG A 74 0.27 16.84 -0.55
C ARG A 74 -0.69 16.03 -1.43
N VAL A 75 -1.09 16.55 -2.58
CA VAL A 75 -2.03 15.87 -3.51
C VAL A 75 -1.60 14.43 -3.82
N PRO A 76 -0.31 14.12 -4.11
CA PRO A 76 0.09 12.74 -4.36
C PRO A 76 -0.10 11.81 -3.15
N ALA A 77 0.22 12.30 -1.94
CA ALA A 77 0.03 11.54 -0.72
C ALA A 77 -1.46 11.33 -0.40
N ILE A 78 -2.29 12.35 -0.62
CA ILE A 78 -3.75 12.28 -0.44
C ILE A 78 -4.33 11.26 -1.42
N ALA A 79 -3.97 11.33 -2.70
CA ALA A 79 -4.44 10.40 -3.73
C ALA A 79 -4.07 8.96 -3.38
N LEU A 80 -2.83 8.72 -2.93
CA LEU A 80 -2.40 7.40 -2.49
C LEU A 80 -3.14 6.91 -1.25
N THR A 81 -3.40 7.81 -0.28
CA THR A 81 -4.16 7.49 0.94
C THR A 81 -5.59 7.08 0.60
N VAL A 82 -6.28 7.86 -0.24
CA VAL A 82 -7.65 7.56 -0.64
C VAL A 82 -7.71 6.28 -1.47
N GLY A 83 -6.84 6.13 -2.47
CA GLY A 83 -6.80 4.93 -3.31
C GLY A 83 -6.51 3.66 -2.53
N SER A 84 -5.51 3.69 -1.63
CA SER A 84 -5.20 2.56 -0.77
C SER A 84 -6.30 2.30 0.26
N ALA A 85 -6.99 3.32 0.77
CA ALA A 85 -8.10 3.16 1.71
C ALA A 85 -9.29 2.46 1.06
N ILE A 86 -9.64 2.82 -0.19
CA ILE A 86 -10.68 2.14 -0.95
C ILE A 86 -10.33 0.66 -1.12
N LEU A 87 -9.10 0.36 -1.55
CA LEU A 87 -8.67 -1.02 -1.73
C LEU A 87 -8.65 -1.79 -0.40
N PHE A 88 -8.18 -1.17 0.68
CA PHE A 88 -8.20 -1.74 2.01
C PHE A 88 -9.63 -2.13 2.44
N VAL A 89 -10.58 -1.20 2.32
CA VAL A 89 -11.98 -1.46 2.64
C VAL A 89 -12.55 -2.57 1.76
N MET A 90 -12.26 -2.57 0.46
CA MET A 90 -12.70 -3.65 -0.44
C MET A 90 -12.18 -5.02 -0.01
N PHE A 91 -10.92 -5.13 0.40
CA PHE A 91 -10.35 -6.38 0.90
C PHE A 91 -10.94 -6.81 2.25
N VAL A 92 -11.20 -5.88 3.17
CA VAL A 92 -11.86 -6.18 4.45
C VAL A 92 -13.29 -6.66 4.22
N LEU A 93 -14.06 -6.01 3.35
CA LEU A 93 -15.41 -6.44 2.99
C LEU A 93 -15.41 -7.81 2.31
N ALA A 94 -14.43 -8.08 1.44
CA ALA A 94 -14.30 -9.39 0.82
C ALA A 94 -13.94 -10.49 1.85
N LEU A 95 -13.17 -10.15 2.89
CA LEU A 95 -12.84 -11.07 3.98
C LEU A 95 -14.07 -11.41 4.82
N ASP A 96 -14.84 -10.39 5.23
CA ASP A 96 -16.11 -10.55 5.95
C ASP A 96 -17.10 -11.43 5.16
N ARG A 97 -17.22 -11.20 3.86
CA ARG A 97 -18.03 -12.04 2.97
C ARG A 97 -17.55 -13.48 2.91
N TYR A 98 -16.24 -13.68 2.77
CA TYR A 98 -15.66 -15.02 2.71
C TYR A 98 -15.91 -15.81 4.00
N GLU A 99 -15.82 -15.17 5.17
CA GLU A 99 -16.14 -15.79 6.46
C GLU A 99 -17.63 -16.16 6.53
N SER A 100 -18.52 -15.24 6.15
CA SER A 100 -19.98 -15.49 6.16
C SER A 100 -20.47 -16.59 5.23
N GLU A 101 -19.74 -16.88 4.15
CA GLU A 101 -20.07 -17.96 3.20
C GLU A 101 -19.49 -19.32 3.62
N THR A 102 -18.52 -19.32 4.55
CA THR A 102 -17.81 -20.53 4.99
C THR A 102 -18.44 -21.12 6.27
N GLU A 103 -19.16 -20.32 7.05
CA GLU A 103 -20.02 -20.77 8.17
C GLU A 103 -21.40 -21.28 7.69
#